data_AF-A0A068MVJ5-F1
#
_entry.id   AF-A0A068MVJ5-F1
#
_cell.length_a   1.000
_cell.length_b   1.000
_cell.length_c   1.000
_cell.angle_alpha   90.00
_cell.angle_beta   90.00
_cell.angle_gamma   90.00
#
_symmetry.space_group_name_H-M   'P 1'
#
loop_
_entity.id
_entity.type
_entity.pdbx_description
1 polymer ?
#
loop_
_entity_poly.entity_id
_entity_poly.type
_entity_poly.pdbx_seq_one_letter_code
_entity_poly.pdbx_strand_id
1 'polypeptide(L)'
;MATWYCMEGCGACCNLTPEDRPDLDQYLTPEELNLYLSLVGEDGWCINYNHGDRLCEIYPDRPSFCRVKPDNFARMFAVAPAEFDEFAHHCCEEQIEGVYGPRSLELKRYQKGLAKVASAPA
;
A
#
# COMPACT_ATOMS: atom_id res chain seq x y z
N MET A 1 9.63 0.90 -18.00
CA MET A 1 9.16 0.49 -16.66
C MET A 1 7.65 0.48 -16.68
N ALA A 2 7.01 -0.46 -15.98
CA ALA A 2 5.56 -0.48 -15.86
C ALA A 2 5.13 0.63 -14.88
N THR A 3 4.12 1.44 -15.24
CA THR A 3 3.55 2.41 -14.31
C THR A 3 2.88 1.69 -13.15
N TRP A 4 3.10 2.18 -11.93
CA TRP A 4 2.45 1.64 -10.75
C TRP A 4 0.93 1.87 -10.82
N TYR A 5 0.16 0.93 -10.28
CA TYR A 5 -1.27 1.09 -10.11
C TYR A 5 -1.76 0.43 -8.82
N CYS A 6 -2.89 0.93 -8.31
CA CYS A 6 -3.62 0.29 -7.22
C CYS A 6 -4.62 -0.72 -7.80
N MET A 7 -4.55 -1.99 -7.37
CA MET A 7 -5.55 -2.99 -7.77
C MET A 7 -6.80 -2.90 -6.90
N GLU A 8 -7.96 -2.77 -7.55
CA GLU A 8 -9.26 -2.86 -6.91
C GLU A 8 -9.52 -4.27 -6.32
N GLY A 9 -10.09 -4.30 -5.11
CA GLY A 9 -10.37 -5.54 -4.38
C GLY A 9 -9.14 -6.26 -3.82
N CYS A 10 -7.99 -5.57 -3.76
CA CYS A 10 -6.77 -6.10 -3.12
C CYS A 10 -6.86 -6.00 -1.61
N GLY A 11 -6.94 -4.79 -1.03
CA GLY A 11 -7.06 -4.57 0.41
C GLY A 11 -5.79 -4.76 1.25
N ALA A 12 -4.70 -5.33 0.71
CA ALA A 12 -3.49 -5.66 1.47
C ALA A 12 -2.87 -4.47 2.23
N CYS A 13 -2.91 -3.26 1.66
CA CYS A 13 -2.36 -2.05 2.29
C CYS A 13 -3.15 -1.60 3.53
N CYS A 14 -4.37 -2.12 3.74
CA CYS A 14 -5.18 -1.86 4.92
C CYS A 14 -4.88 -2.81 6.08
N ASN A 15 -4.01 -3.81 5.89
CA ASN A 15 -3.38 -4.49 7.02
C ASN A 15 -2.29 -3.57 7.56
N LEU A 16 -2.49 -3.11 8.80
CA LEU A 16 -1.69 -2.09 9.46
C LEU A 16 -0.95 -2.63 10.69
N THR A 17 -0.86 -3.95 10.85
CA THR A 17 -0.19 -4.62 11.97
C THR A 17 1.16 -3.96 12.30
N PRO A 18 1.30 -3.30 13.46
CA PRO A 18 2.51 -2.55 13.78
C PRO A 18 3.74 -3.44 13.94
N GLU A 19 3.59 -4.69 14.41
CA GLU A 19 4.69 -5.63 14.57
C GLU A 19 5.38 -5.98 13.24
N ASP A 20 4.64 -5.92 12.13
CA ASP A 20 5.16 -6.15 10.79
C ASP A 20 5.88 -4.91 10.20
N ARG A 21 5.84 -3.78 10.92
CA ARG A 21 6.41 -2.49 10.48
C ARG A 21 7.17 -1.79 11.60
N PRO A 22 8.30 -2.35 12.05
CA PRO A 22 9.06 -1.83 13.20
C PRO A 22 9.62 -0.42 12.98
N ASP A 23 9.78 0.01 11.73
CA ASP A 23 10.44 1.27 11.37
C ASP A 23 9.47 2.41 11.03
N LEU A 24 8.19 2.32 11.45
CA LEU A 24 7.17 3.35 11.18
C LEU A 24 7.58 4.76 11.61
N ASP A 25 8.29 4.87 12.72
CA ASP A 25 8.77 6.13 13.28
C ASP A 25 9.93 6.77 12.49
N GLN A 26 10.55 6.02 11.58
CA GLN A 26 11.62 6.54 10.71
C GLN A 26 11.08 7.38 9.56
N TYR A 27 9.83 7.15 9.13
CA TYR A 27 9.25 7.79 7.95
C TYR A 27 7.89 8.46 8.17
N LEU A 28 7.27 8.29 9.33
CA LEU A 28 6.09 9.05 9.77
C LEU A 28 6.48 10.11 10.78
N THR A 29 5.82 11.28 10.74
CA THR A 29 5.93 12.24 11.84
C THR A 29 5.24 11.69 13.10
N PRO A 30 5.53 12.21 14.30
CA PRO A 30 4.83 11.79 15.52
C PRO A 30 3.30 11.91 15.41
N GLU A 31 2.79 12.95 14.76
CA GLU A 31 1.35 13.12 14.52
C GLU A 31 0.80 12.08 13.54
N GLU A 32 1.52 11.79 12.46
CA GLU A 32 1.15 10.75 11.50
C GLU A 32 1.19 9.35 12.13
N LEU A 33 2.18 9.07 12.98
CA LEU A 33 2.30 7.81 13.71
C LEU A 33 1.14 7.63 14.70
N ASN A 34 0.80 8.68 15.46
CA ASN A 34 -0.38 8.64 16.34
C ASN A 34 -1.67 8.39 15.54
N LEU A 35 -1.83 9.06 14.40
CA LEU A 35 -2.95 8.82 13.51
C LEU A 35 -2.94 7.38 12.98
N TYR A 36 -1.81 6.88 12.50
CA TYR A 36 -1.65 5.50 12.04
C TYR A 36 -2.12 4.50 13.11
N LEU A 37 -1.60 4.62 14.33
CA LEU A 37 -1.93 3.72 15.44
C LEU A 37 -3.42 3.79 15.83
N SER A 38 -4.03 4.98 15.77
CA SER A 38 -5.47 5.12 16.02
C SER A 38 -6.37 4.48 14.95
N LEU A 39 -5.83 4.17 13.78
CA LEU A 39 -6.53 3.47 12.71
C LEU A 39 -6.39 1.95 12.81
N VAL A 40 -5.48 1.42 13.63
CA VAL A 40 -5.25 -0.02 13.78
C VAL A 40 -6.33 -0.62 14.69
N GLY A 41 -7.11 -1.57 14.15
CA GLY A 41 -8.06 -2.38 14.90
C GLY A 41 -7.37 -3.47 15.71
N GLU A 42 -8.13 -4.13 16.60
CA GLU A 42 -7.60 -5.20 17.46
C GLU A 42 -7.03 -6.40 16.69
N ASP A 43 -7.43 -6.58 15.44
CA ASP A 43 -6.98 -7.63 14.52
C ASP A 43 -5.82 -7.19 13.61
N GLY A 44 -5.28 -5.99 13.81
CA GLY A 44 -4.21 -5.39 13.01
C GLY A 44 -4.70 -4.72 11.72
N TRP A 45 -5.98 -4.83 11.37
CA TRP A 45 -6.53 -4.19 10.17
C TRP A 45 -7.00 -2.78 10.44
N CYS A 46 -7.02 -1.94 9.40
CA CYS A 46 -7.54 -0.59 9.51
C CYS A 46 -9.03 -0.63 9.90
N ILE A 47 -9.44 0.14 10.91
CA ILE A 47 -10.84 0.23 11.38
C ILE A 47 -11.82 0.72 10.31
N ASN A 48 -11.32 1.35 9.24
CA ASN A 48 -12.12 1.83 8.10
C ASN A 48 -12.06 0.88 6.90
N TYR A 49 -11.50 -0.32 7.06
CA TYR A 49 -11.44 -1.33 6.01
C TYR A 49 -12.65 -2.26 6.10
N ASN A 50 -13.38 -2.34 4.99
CA ASN A 50 -14.50 -3.25 4.87
C ASN A 50 -14.00 -4.58 4.29
N HIS A 51 -14.00 -5.63 5.12
CA HIS A 51 -13.53 -6.96 4.71
C HIS A 51 -14.42 -7.64 3.67
N GLY A 52 -15.69 -7.24 3.57
CA GLY A 52 -16.67 -7.84 2.66
C GLY A 52 -16.41 -7.46 1.20
N ASP A 53 -16.31 -6.17 0.92
CA ASP A 53 -16.02 -5.65 -0.43
C ASP A 53 -14.53 -5.38 -0.70
N ARG A 54 -13.70 -5.43 0.36
CA ARG A 54 -12.26 -5.16 0.35
C ARG A 54 -11.94 -3.70 -0.04
N LEU A 55 -12.78 -2.77 0.38
CA LEU A 55 -12.62 -1.34 0.15
C LEU A 55 -12.33 -0.59 1.44
N CYS A 56 -11.73 0.60 1.28
CA CYS A 56 -11.55 1.54 2.37
C CYS A 56 -12.73 2.51 2.36
N GLU A 57 -13.47 2.59 3.46
CA GLU A 57 -14.69 3.40 3.56
C GLU A 57 -14.40 4.90 3.52
N ILE A 58 -13.17 5.29 3.87
CA ILE A 58 -12.66 6.67 3.80
C ILE A 58 -11.74 6.91 2.59
N TYR A 59 -11.91 6.19 1.47
CA TYR A 59 -11.00 6.29 0.31
C TYR A 59 -10.66 7.75 -0.11
N PRO A 60 -11.63 8.68 -0.21
CA PRO A 60 -11.37 10.08 -0.57
C PRO A 60 -10.59 10.83 0.50
N ASP A 61 -10.72 10.44 1.77
CA ASP A 61 -10.23 11.14 2.96
C ASP A 61 -9.03 10.44 3.63
N ARG A 62 -8.47 9.42 2.96
CA ARG A 62 -7.30 8.69 3.47
C ARG A 62 -6.17 9.63 3.92
N PRO A 63 -5.51 9.33 5.04
CA PRO A 63 -4.29 10.02 5.45
C PRO A 63 -3.23 10.02 4.34
N SER A 64 -2.31 10.98 4.38
CA SER A 64 -1.17 11.10 3.47
C SER A 64 -0.43 9.78 3.30
N PHE A 65 -0.01 9.14 4.41
CA PHE A 65 0.75 7.89 4.41
C PHE A 65 0.00 6.68 3.84
N CYS A 66 -1.35 6.71 3.78
CA CYS A 66 -2.15 5.66 3.15
C CYS A 66 -2.27 5.82 1.63
N ARG A 67 -1.69 6.88 1.05
CA ARG A 67 -1.78 7.17 -0.39
C ARG A 67 -0.44 6.90 -1.07
N VAL A 68 -0.43 5.93 -1.96
CA VAL A 68 0.72 5.63 -2.80
C VAL A 68 0.77 6.67 -3.94
N LYS A 69 1.58 7.71 -3.71
CA LYS A 69 1.79 8.85 -4.62
C LYS A 69 3.28 9.23 -4.63
N PRO A 70 3.81 9.75 -5.75
CA PRO A 70 5.21 10.16 -5.85
C PRO A 70 5.67 11.06 -4.70
N ASP A 71 4.93 12.13 -4.41
CA ASP A 71 5.32 13.11 -3.37
C ASP A 71 5.39 12.50 -1.97
N ASN A 72 4.50 11.55 -1.66
CA ASN A 72 4.52 10.86 -0.37
C ASN A 72 5.75 9.96 -0.26
N PHE A 73 6.08 9.23 -1.32
CA PHE A 73 7.22 8.31 -1.34
C PHE A 73 8.56 9.07 -1.34
N ALA A 74 8.62 10.22 -2.01
CA ALA A 74 9.76 11.13 -1.92
C ALA A 74 9.98 11.62 -0.48
N ARG A 75 8.90 11.95 0.24
CA ARG A 75 8.98 12.40 1.63
C ARG A 75 9.32 11.28 2.61
N MET A 76 8.64 10.13 2.49
CA MET A 76 8.73 9.03 3.45
C MET A 76 10.00 8.19 3.25
N PHE A 77 10.41 7.98 2.00
CA PHE A 77 11.46 7.02 1.66
C PHE A 77 12.62 7.64 0.87
N ALA A 78 12.61 8.96 0.64
CA ALA A 78 13.59 9.65 -0.19
C ALA A 78 13.70 9.10 -1.63
N VAL A 79 12.63 8.49 -2.14
CA VAL A 79 12.56 7.90 -3.49
C VAL A 79 12.38 8.99 -4.54
N ALA A 80 13.21 9.00 -5.59
CA ALA A 80 13.07 9.96 -6.67
C ALA A 80 11.79 9.69 -7.50
N PRO A 81 11.13 10.71 -8.08
CA PRO A 81 9.93 10.50 -8.90
C PRO A 81 10.12 9.52 -10.06
N ALA A 82 11.33 9.42 -10.61
CA ALA A 82 11.66 8.49 -11.68
C ALA A 82 11.74 7.02 -11.21
N GLU A 83 11.98 6.79 -9.92
CA GLU A 83 12.10 5.45 -9.29
C GLU A 83 10.79 5.03 -8.62
N PHE A 84 9.83 5.96 -8.48
CA PHE A 84 8.57 5.75 -7.77
C PHE A 84 7.81 4.50 -8.24
N ASP A 85 7.65 4.32 -9.55
CA ASP A 85 6.84 3.23 -10.08
C ASP A 85 7.40 1.85 -9.69
N GLU A 86 8.71 1.67 -9.80
CA GLU A 86 9.40 0.43 -9.45
C GLU A 86 9.36 0.20 -7.94
N PHE A 87 9.66 1.22 -7.15
CA PHE A 87 9.67 1.11 -5.69
C PHE A 87 8.26 0.83 -5.14
N ALA A 88 7.25 1.58 -5.58
CA ALA A 88 5.87 1.40 -5.14
C ALA A 88 5.31 0.04 -5.57
N HIS A 89 5.72 -0.47 -6.74
CA HIS A 89 5.38 -1.81 -7.17
C HIS A 89 5.95 -2.86 -6.21
N HIS A 90 7.23 -2.76 -5.88
CA HIS A 90 7.90 -3.69 -4.98
C HIS A 90 7.23 -3.72 -3.60
N CYS A 91 6.97 -2.54 -3.01
CA CYS A 91 6.24 -2.45 -1.74
C CYS A 91 4.85 -3.10 -1.80
N CYS A 92 4.14 -2.97 -2.93
CA CYS A 92 2.83 -3.61 -3.08
C CYS A 92 2.95 -5.14 -3.20
N GLU A 93 3.96 -5.67 -3.90
CA GLU A 93 4.18 -7.12 -3.96
C GLU A 93 4.49 -7.69 -2.59
N GLU A 94 5.44 -7.10 -1.87
CA GLU A 94 5.84 -7.56 -0.53
C GLU A 94 4.64 -7.53 0.43
N GLN A 95 3.86 -6.45 0.42
CA GLN A 95 2.68 -6.34 1.28
C GLN A 95 1.59 -7.36 0.91
N ILE A 96 1.33 -7.56 -0.39
CA ILE A 96 0.34 -8.55 -0.85
C ILE A 96 0.81 -9.97 -0.50
N GLU A 97 2.10 -10.27 -0.67
CA GLU A 97 2.70 -11.55 -0.31
C GLU A 97 2.66 -11.79 1.20
N GLY A 98 2.98 -10.80 2.03
CA GLY A 98 2.91 -10.91 3.48
C GLY A 98 1.49 -11.19 3.99
N VAL A 99 0.49 -10.53 3.41
CA VAL A 99 -0.91 -10.66 3.85
C VAL A 99 -1.59 -11.93 3.32
N TYR A 100 -1.42 -12.26 2.03
CA TYR A 100 -2.15 -13.35 1.37
C TYR A 100 -1.28 -14.57 1.04
N GLY A 101 0.04 -14.44 1.13
CA GLY A 101 1.03 -15.47 0.82
C GLY A 101 1.56 -15.44 -0.63
N PRO A 102 2.72 -16.06 -0.89
CA PRO A 102 3.42 -16.03 -2.18
C PRO A 102 2.69 -16.72 -3.33
N ARG A 103 1.69 -17.55 -3.02
CA ARG A 103 0.91 -18.32 -4.02
C ARG A 103 -0.53 -17.81 -4.19
N SER A 104 -0.86 -16.69 -3.55
CA SER A 104 -2.18 -16.07 -3.54
C SER A 104 -2.68 -15.69 -4.94
N LEU A 105 -4.01 -15.57 -5.07
CA LEU A 105 -4.60 -15.09 -6.31
C LEU A 105 -4.42 -13.57 -6.46
N GLU A 106 -4.35 -12.86 -5.34
CA GLU A 106 -4.10 -11.43 -5.23
C GLU A 106 -2.74 -11.06 -5.84
N LEU A 107 -1.66 -11.73 -5.42
CA LEU A 107 -0.32 -11.47 -5.96
C LEU A 107 -0.24 -11.77 -7.46
N LYS A 108 -0.79 -12.91 -7.88
CA LYS A 108 -0.84 -13.28 -9.31
C LYS A 108 -1.63 -12.28 -10.15
N ARG A 109 -2.77 -11.79 -9.65
CA ARG A 109 -3.57 -10.76 -10.32
C ARG A 109 -2.78 -9.46 -10.44
N TYR A 110 -2.01 -9.10 -9.42
CA TYR A 110 -1.25 -7.85 -9.38
C TYR A 110 -0.14 -7.84 -10.43
N GLN A 111 0.67 -8.89 -10.43
CA GLN A 111 1.72 -9.13 -11.40
C GLN A 111 1.17 -9.15 -12.84
N LYS A 112 0.03 -9.82 -13.05
CA LYS A 112 -0.62 -9.86 -14.37
C LYS A 112 -1.09 -8.47 -14.83
N GLY A 113 -1.58 -7.62 -13.93
CA GLY A 113 -1.99 -6.26 -14.31
C GLY A 113 -0.79 -5.38 -14.68
N LEU A 114 0.36 -5.54 -14.02
CA LEU A 114 1.57 -4.77 -14.35
C LEU A 114 2.13 -5.11 -15.72
N ALA A 115 2.12 -6.39 -16.08
CA ALA A 115 2.50 -6.83 -17.43
C ALA A 115 1.63 -6.17 -18.50
N LYS A 116 0.34 -5.90 -18.21
CA LYS A 116 -0.55 -5.19 -19.14
C LYS A 116 -0.22 -3.71 -19.23
N VAL A 117 0.03 -3.04 -18.10
CA VAL A 117 0.41 -1.62 -18.07
C VAL A 117 1.73 -1.39 -18.81
N ALA A 118 2.70 -2.30 -18.68
CA ALA A 118 3.95 -2.25 -19.45
C ALA A 118 3.76 -2.37 -20.97
N SER A 119 2.64 -2.94 -21.42
CA SER A 119 2.32 -3.17 -22.84
C SER A 119 1.35 -2.15 -23.45
N ALA A 120 0.80 -1.25 -22.64
CA ALA A 120 -0.11 -0.20 -23.13
C ALA A 120 0.70 0.93 -23.81
N PRO A 121 0.29 1.42 -24.99
CA PRO A 121 0.92 2.57 -25.60
C PRO A 121 0.68 3.82 -24.73
N ALA A 122 1.74 4.60 -24.52
CA ALA A 122 1.73 5.85 -23.77
C ALA A 122 0.84 6.92 -24.40
#